data_AF-A0A5E4GNR5-F1
#
_entry.id   AF-A0A5E4GNR5-F1
#
_cell.length_a   1.000
_cell.length_b   1.000
_cell.length_c   1.000
_cell.angle_alpha   90.00
_cell.angle_beta   90.00
_cell.angle_gamma   90.00
#
_symmetry.space_group_name_H-M   'P 1'
#
loop_
_entity.id
_entity.type
_entity.pdbx_description
1 polymer ?
#
loop_
_entity_poly.entity_id
_entity_poly.type
_entity_poly.pdbx_seq_one_letter_code
_entity_poly.pdbx_strand_id
1 'polypeptide(L)'
;MDARSGKVLWSTVNPSNASSPGPVSVANGVLFAGSPDPQGSLYAMNTRTGKILWSYETGASVYGGMSISNGCIYVGNGYNVSFGVVLGFTPGTSLYAFCIT
;
A
#
# COMPACT_ATOMS: atom_id res chain seq x y z
N MET A 1 0.12 16.00 -3.62
CA MET A 1 0.54 17.20 -4.38
C MET A 1 -0.70 18.05 -4.62
N ASP A 2 -0.58 19.38 -4.60
CA ASP A 2 -1.66 20.25 -5.08
C ASP A 2 -1.75 20.17 -6.60
N ALA A 3 -2.91 19.78 -7.13
CA ALA A 3 -3.08 19.49 -8.55
C ALA A 3 -2.95 20.71 -9.46
N ARG A 4 -3.08 21.94 -8.92
CA ARG A 4 -3.02 23.18 -9.70
C ARG A 4 -1.60 23.74 -9.78
N SER A 5 -0.84 23.62 -8.70
CA SER A 5 0.49 24.22 -8.56
C SER A 5 1.64 23.22 -8.66
N GLY A 6 1.37 21.93 -8.56
CA GLY A 6 2.43 20.90 -8.47
C GLY A 6 3.17 20.89 -7.14
N LYS A 7 2.76 21.72 -6.16
CA LYS A 7 3.42 21.78 -4.84
C LYS A 7 3.21 20.48 -4.07
N VAL A 8 4.29 19.90 -3.55
CA VAL A 8 4.23 18.77 -2.61
C VAL A 8 3.58 19.24 -1.30
N LEU A 9 2.51 18.57 -0.87
CA LEU A 9 1.79 18.89 0.38
C LEU A 9 2.46 18.22 1.59
N TRP A 10 2.87 16.96 1.43
CA TRP A 10 3.61 16.17 2.39
C TRP A 10 4.31 15.02 1.65
N SER A 11 5.32 14.43 2.28
CA SER A 11 5.99 13.20 1.85
C SER A 11 6.32 12.37 3.10
N THR A 12 6.10 11.07 3.02
CA THR A 12 6.35 10.14 4.12
C THR A 12 7.22 9.01 3.58
N VAL A 13 8.31 8.71 4.29
CA VAL A 13 9.18 7.58 3.95
C VAL A 13 8.43 6.27 4.18
N ASN A 14 8.56 5.31 3.27
CA ASN A 14 8.09 3.95 3.49
C ASN A 14 8.80 3.34 4.72
N PRO A 15 8.10 3.02 5.82
CA PRO A 15 8.73 2.52 7.03
C PRO A 15 9.49 1.19 6.84
N SER A 16 9.10 0.39 5.86
CA SER A 16 9.79 -0.87 5.51
C SER A 16 11.10 -0.66 4.73
N ASN A 17 11.43 0.60 4.41
CA ASN A 17 12.59 0.97 3.58
C ASN A 17 12.61 0.29 2.19
N ALA A 18 11.45 -0.14 1.69
CA ALA A 18 11.29 -0.63 0.34
C ALA A 18 10.84 0.49 -0.61
N SER A 19 10.97 0.25 -1.92
CA SER A 19 10.35 1.10 -2.94
C SER A 19 8.84 1.15 -2.77
N SER A 20 8.18 2.20 -3.28
CA SER A 20 6.72 2.33 -3.24
C SER A 20 6.15 2.46 -4.65
N PRO A 21 6.28 1.41 -5.50
CA PRO A 21 5.85 1.45 -6.90
C PRO A 21 4.36 1.17 -7.08
N GLY A 22 3.69 0.63 -6.06
CA GLY A 22 2.30 0.20 -6.13
C GLY A 22 1.32 1.38 -6.18
N PRO A 23 0.17 1.24 -6.86
CA PRO A 23 -0.85 2.27 -6.85
C PRO A 23 -1.50 2.38 -5.47
N VAL A 24 -1.97 3.59 -5.13
CA VAL A 24 -2.65 3.89 -3.86
C VAL A 24 -4.15 4.02 -4.08
N SER A 25 -4.91 3.78 -3.01
CA SER A 25 -6.38 3.96 -3.00
C SER A 25 -6.78 4.93 -1.91
N VAL A 26 -7.80 5.76 -2.14
CA VAL A 26 -8.23 6.78 -1.17
C VAL A 26 -9.73 6.68 -0.94
N ALA A 27 -10.14 6.62 0.33
CA ALA A 27 -11.54 6.73 0.74
C ALA A 27 -11.64 7.41 2.11
N ASN A 28 -12.67 8.24 2.31
CA ASN A 28 -12.98 8.86 3.60
C ASN A 28 -11.79 9.58 4.28
N GLY A 29 -10.92 10.22 3.48
CA GLY A 29 -9.75 10.92 4.00
C GLY A 29 -8.58 10.02 4.43
N VAL A 30 -8.66 8.72 4.15
CA VAL A 30 -7.61 7.73 4.38
C VAL A 30 -7.04 7.27 3.03
N LEU A 31 -5.71 7.31 2.92
CA LEU A 31 -4.95 6.75 1.81
C LEU A 31 -4.45 5.37 2.23
N PHE A 32 -4.58 4.39 1.35
CA PHE A 32 -4.12 3.04 1.54
C PHE A 32 -3.02 2.73 0.51
N ALA A 33 -1.91 2.18 1.00
CA ALA A 33 -0.75 1.83 0.19
C ALA A 33 -0.22 0.46 0.60
N GLY A 34 0.20 -0.34 -0.39
CA GLY A 34 0.93 -1.58 -0.20
C GLY A 34 2.41 -1.40 -0.52
N SER A 35 3.24 -2.24 0.09
CA SER A 35 4.68 -2.26 -0.10
C SER A 35 5.15 -3.61 -0.65
N PRO A 36 6.10 -3.61 -1.62
CA PRO A 36 6.70 -4.83 -2.16
C PRO A 36 7.75 -5.44 -1.22
N ASP A 37 7.97 -4.86 -0.04
CA ASP A 37 8.85 -5.45 0.98
C ASP A 37 8.46 -6.91 1.29
N PRO A 38 9.39 -7.72 1.82
CA PRO A 38 9.12 -9.14 2.03
C PRO A 38 7.92 -9.46 2.92
N GLN A 39 7.56 -8.56 3.85
CA GLN A 39 6.40 -8.71 4.74
C GLN A 39 5.11 -8.19 4.11
N GLY A 40 5.18 -7.54 2.94
CA GLY A 40 4.03 -6.97 2.27
C GLY A 40 3.29 -5.97 3.14
N SER A 41 4.02 -4.97 3.64
CA SER A 41 3.47 -4.01 4.59
C SER A 41 2.36 -3.19 3.92
N LEU A 42 1.21 -3.13 4.58
CA LEU A 42 0.10 -2.25 4.25
C LEU A 42 0.13 -1.05 5.19
N TYR A 43 -0.16 0.13 4.65
CA TYR A 43 -0.25 1.36 5.41
C TYR A 43 -1.57 2.06 5.11
N ALA A 44 -2.29 2.44 6.16
CA ALA A 44 -3.35 3.43 6.08
C ALA A 44 -2.83 4.76 6.61
N MET A 45 -3.07 5.83 5.86
CA MET A 45 -2.47 7.13 6.12
C MET A 45 -3.53 8.22 6.07
N ASN A 46 -3.38 9.22 6.94
CA ASN A 46 -4.19 10.41 6.88
C ASN A 46 -3.83 11.25 5.65
N THR A 47 -4.77 11.44 4.73
CA THR A 47 -4.56 12.14 3.45
C THR A 47 -4.10 13.60 3.58
N ARG A 48 -4.43 14.26 4.70
CA ARG A 48 -4.08 15.67 4.92
C ARG A 48 -2.67 15.85 5.46
N THR A 49 -2.20 14.90 6.27
CA THR A 49 -0.95 15.05 7.04
C THR A 49 0.14 14.07 6.64
N GLY A 50 -0.18 13.00 5.90
CA GLY A 50 0.75 11.93 5.58
C GLY A 50 1.11 11.03 6.79
N LYS A 51 0.44 11.19 7.94
CA LYS A 51 0.67 10.35 9.11
C LYS A 51 0.08 8.95 8.90
N ILE A 52 0.84 7.93 9.24
CA ILE A 52 0.37 6.55 9.29
C ILE A 52 -0.61 6.42 10.47
N LEU A 53 -1.82 5.93 10.17
CA LEU A 53 -2.89 5.66 11.13
C LEU A 53 -2.77 4.24 11.67
N TRP A 54 -2.48 3.28 10.78
CA TRP A 54 -2.20 1.89 11.13
C TRP A 54 -1.37 1.23 10.04
N SER A 55 -0.75 0.09 10.39
CA SER A 55 -0.04 -0.78 9.46
C SER A 55 -0.38 -2.25 9.70
N TYR A 56 -0.22 -3.07 8.67
CA TYR A 56 -0.42 -4.52 8.76
C TYR A 56 0.56 -5.24 7.84
N GLU A 57 1.21 -6.29 8.34
CA GLU A 57 2.11 -7.14 7.55
C GLU A 57 1.33 -8.34 7.02
N THR A 58 1.24 -8.48 5.70
CA THR A 58 0.52 -9.59 5.07
C THR A 58 1.38 -10.86 4.95
N GLY A 59 2.68 -10.77 5.22
CA GLY A 59 3.64 -11.87 5.12
C GLY A 59 4.08 -12.20 3.69
N ALA A 60 3.64 -11.44 2.68
CA ALA A 60 4.10 -11.59 1.30
C ALA A 60 3.96 -10.29 0.52
N SER A 61 4.84 -10.02 -0.44
CA SER A 61 4.92 -8.74 -1.14
C SER A 61 3.57 -8.29 -1.73
N VAL A 62 3.26 -7.00 -1.54
CA VAL A 62 2.06 -6.35 -2.07
C VAL A 62 2.49 -5.32 -3.11
N TYR A 63 2.18 -5.58 -4.37
CA TYR A 63 2.50 -4.69 -5.49
C TYR A 63 1.27 -3.99 -6.07
N GLY A 64 0.11 -4.65 -6.03
CA GLY A 64 -1.12 -4.10 -6.59
C GLY A 64 -1.81 -3.10 -5.68
N GLY A 65 -2.76 -2.39 -6.29
CA GLY A 65 -3.65 -1.48 -5.58
C GLY A 65 -4.73 -2.20 -4.79
N MET A 66 -5.44 -1.41 -4.00
CA MET A 66 -6.49 -1.91 -3.11
C MET A 66 -7.85 -1.53 -3.70
N SER A 67 -8.77 -2.49 -3.79
CA SER A 67 -10.14 -2.18 -4.23
C SER A 67 -11.00 -1.82 -3.03
N ILE A 68 -11.94 -0.90 -3.19
CA ILE A 68 -12.78 -0.41 -2.10
C ILE A 68 -14.24 -0.66 -2.47
N SER A 69 -14.98 -1.34 -1.61
CA SER A 69 -16.41 -1.58 -1.79
C SER A 69 -17.08 -1.87 -0.45
N ASN A 70 -18.31 -1.40 -0.26
CA ASN A 70 -19.14 -1.68 0.92
C ASN A 70 -18.43 -1.46 2.27
N GLY A 71 -17.64 -0.39 2.39
CA GLY A 71 -16.91 -0.07 3.63
C GLY A 71 -15.67 -0.92 3.89
N CYS A 72 -15.29 -1.77 2.94
CA CYS A 72 -14.10 -2.62 3.02
C CYS A 72 -13.05 -2.23 1.97
N ILE A 73 -11.79 -2.43 2.31
CA ILE A 73 -10.69 -2.50 1.34
C ILE A 73 -10.31 -3.97 1.13
N TYR A 74 -10.04 -4.35 -0.11
CA TYR A 74 -9.61 -5.70 -0.48
C TYR A 74 -8.24 -5.64 -1.15
N VAL A 75 -7.35 -6.53 -0.74
CA VAL A 75 -5.97 -6.58 -1.22
C VAL A 75 -5.47 -8.00 -1.29
N GLY A 76 -4.92 -8.38 -2.44
CA GLY A 76 -4.22 -9.65 -2.64
C GLY A 76 -2.72 -9.46 -2.44
N ASN A 77 -2.06 -10.48 -1.91
CA ASN A 77 -0.60 -10.54 -1.87
C ASN A 77 -0.04 -11.66 -2.75
N GLY A 78 1.28 -11.70 -2.87
CA GLY A 78 1.96 -12.85 -3.47
C GLY A 78 2.20 -12.78 -4.96
N TYR A 79 2.52 -11.58 -5.45
CA TYR A 79 3.02 -11.37 -6.79
C TYR A 79 4.28 -12.21 -7.01
N ASN A 80 4.21 -13.18 -7.92
CA ASN A 80 5.40 -13.92 -8.38
C ASN A 80 5.86 -13.29 -9.70
N VAL A 81 6.65 -12.22 -9.60
CA VAL A 81 7.29 -11.61 -10.77
C VAL A 81 8.79 -11.66 -10.57
N SER A 82 9.46 -12.38 -11.47
CA SER A 82 10.92 -12.33 -11.61
C SER A 82 11.24 -11.34 -12.73
N PHE A 83 11.54 -10.08 -12.37
CA PHE A 83 12.19 -9.18 -13.31
C PHE A 83 13.68 -9.51 -13.32
N GLY A 84 14.23 -9.80 -14.51
CA GLY A 84 15.63 -10.20 -14.66
C GLY A 84 16.57 -9.30 -13.86
N VAL A 85 17.41 -9.95 -13.05
CA VAL A 85 18.38 -9.39 -12.09
C VAL A 85 17.76 -8.73 -10.84
N VAL A 86 17.34 -9.60 -9.90
CA VAL A 86 17.24 -9.38 -8.44
C VAL A 86 16.26 -8.29 -7.97
N LEU A 87 14.96 -8.62 -7.97
CA LEU A 87 14.04 -8.26 -6.88
C LEU A 87 13.07 -9.44 -6.70
N GLY A 88 13.40 -10.35 -5.78
CA GLY A 88 12.51 -11.47 -5.44
C GLY A 88 11.37 -10.95 -4.57
N PHE A 89 10.16 -10.86 -5.12
CA PHE A 89 8.96 -10.67 -4.30
C PHE A 89 8.69 -11.92 -3.48
N THR A 90 8.25 -11.73 -2.23
CA THR A 90 7.83 -12.85 -1.39
C THR A 90 6.50 -13.38 -1.94
N PRO A 91 6.44 -14.67 -2.30
CA PRO A 91 5.21 -15.28 -2.80
C PRO A 91 4.16 -15.39 -1.70
N GLY A 92 2.90 -15.43 -2.11
CA GLY A 92 1.73 -15.46 -1.24
C GLY A 92 0.50 -15.86 -2.05
N THR A 93 -0.59 -16.21 -1.38
CA THR A 93 -1.83 -16.65 -2.03
C THR A 93 -3.07 -16.10 -1.31
N SER A 94 -2.88 -15.11 -0.45
CA SER A 94 -3.90 -14.62 0.46
C SER A 94 -4.61 -13.39 -0.11
N LEU A 95 -5.92 -13.34 0.14
CA LEU A 95 -6.75 -12.16 -0.06
C LEU A 95 -7.20 -11.65 1.32
N TYR A 96 -6.99 -10.38 1.57
CA TYR A 96 -7.38 -9.72 2.82
C TYR A 96 -8.55 -8.77 2.58
N ALA A 97 -9.41 -8.64 3.58
CA ALA A 97 -10.43 -7.62 3.66
C ALA A 97 -10.31 -6.88 5.00
N PHE A 98 -10.25 -5.55 4.96
CA PHE A 98 -10.30 -4.70 6.16
C PHE A 98 -11.52 -3.79 6.04
N CYS A 99 -12.47 -3.97 6.96
CA CYS A 99 -13.77 -3.30 6.91
C CYS A 99 -13.94 -2.37 8.11
N ILE A 100 -14.65 -1.27 7.90
CA ILE A 100 -15.26 -0.52 9.01
C ILE A 100 -16.40 -1.36 9.58
N THR A 101 -16.44 -1.51 10.90
CA THR A 101 -17.55 -2.15 11.64
C THR A 101 -18.74 -1.23 11.74
#